data_AF-A0A929YKN6-F1
#
_entry.id   AF-A0A929YKN6-F1
#
_cell.length_a   1.000
_cell.length_b   1.000
_cell.length_c   1.000
_cell.angle_alpha   90.00
_cell.angle_beta   90.00
_cell.angle_gamma   90.00
#
_symmetry.space_group_name_H-M   'P 1'
#
loop_
_entity.id
_entity.type
_entity.pdbx_description
1 polymer ?
#
loop_
_entity_poly.entity_id
_entity_poly.type
_entity_poly.pdbx_seq_one_letter_code
_entity_poly.pdbx_strand_id
1 'polypeptide(L)'
;MAETDFTKTMKESGQTEPQVEASSAQAENSQAESDSAKEKADIKSDFAESSLVVEGFRFLTTADAEKAKLDLAKINYLKKNLGYATSTALDAVYEKAIENQIFSTPVGWQFLFEIRMRLISSELKGTAFSPIPVTMPLSRREAKEQAEQELQKKNEKERTQERGSRGKLSRKAGRMIQFSLALNLVLVFLVAAMFVILNFSQTDNIVNYKRNITNRFAEREERLKEREAAIREKERKLHLSDKGDSENATSGLATPDESESAVNGRGK
;
A
#
# COMPACT_ATOMS: atom_id res chain seq x y z
N MET A 1 94.36 22.33 -51.60
CA MET A 1 94.54 22.55 -50.14
C MET A 1 93.15 22.76 -49.57
N ALA A 2 92.46 21.86 -48.88
CA ALA A 2 92.60 20.46 -48.49
C ALA A 2 91.13 19.95 -48.42
N GLU A 3 90.71 18.97 -49.23
CA GLU A 3 90.51 17.55 -48.85
C GLU A 3 90.28 17.27 -47.37
N THR A 4 89.06 16.83 -47.02
CA THR A 4 88.68 15.50 -46.47
C THR A 4 87.14 15.47 -46.32
N ASP A 5 86.36 14.72 -47.13
CA ASP A 5 86.02 13.29 -46.99
C ASP A 5 85.38 12.95 -45.62
N PHE A 6 84.35 12.12 -45.43
CA PHE A 6 83.59 11.16 -46.24
C PHE A 6 82.71 10.38 -45.25
N THR A 7 81.41 10.23 -45.47
CA THR A 7 80.63 8.98 -45.28
C THR A 7 79.19 9.25 -45.75
N LYS A 8 78.60 8.61 -46.78
CA LYS A 8 78.57 7.21 -47.24
C LYS A 8 77.20 6.55 -46.92
N THR A 9 76.42 6.35 -48.00
CA THR A 9 75.48 5.23 -48.34
C THR A 9 74.31 4.90 -47.40
N MET A 10 73.14 4.40 -47.82
CA MET A 10 72.65 3.65 -49.00
C MET A 10 71.09 3.75 -48.95
N LYS A 11 70.33 3.92 -50.04
CA LYS A 11 69.78 2.87 -50.95
C LYS A 11 69.08 1.74 -50.16
N GLU A 12 67.81 1.38 -50.33
CA GLU A 12 67.06 0.85 -51.48
C GLU A 12 65.68 0.46 -50.87
N SER A 13 64.50 0.69 -51.44
CA SER A 13 63.84 -0.13 -52.47
C SER A 13 62.33 -0.11 -52.15
N GLY A 14 61.45 -0.16 -53.15
CA GLY A 14 60.10 -0.70 -52.97
C GLY A 14 58.96 0.14 -53.52
N GLN A 15 58.41 -0.32 -54.64
CA GLN A 15 57.23 0.12 -55.38
C GLN A 15 55.96 0.32 -54.51
N THR A 16 55.09 1.27 -54.91
CA THR A 16 53.75 1.04 -55.52
C THR A 16 53.00 2.38 -55.74
N GLU A 17 52.61 2.66 -56.99
CA GLU A 17 51.51 3.57 -57.39
C GLU A 17 50.12 2.97 -57.01
N PRO A 18 48.93 3.62 -57.18
CA PRO A 18 48.61 4.91 -57.84
C PRO A 18 47.53 5.80 -57.12
N GLN A 19 47.26 6.97 -57.72
CA GLN A 19 46.00 7.77 -57.71
C GLN A 19 45.45 8.45 -56.43
N VAL A 20 45.28 9.78 -56.49
CA VAL A 20 44.27 10.53 -55.72
C VAL A 20 43.67 11.64 -56.58
N GLU A 21 42.47 11.38 -57.10
CA GLU A 21 41.49 12.38 -57.52
C GLU A 21 40.40 12.43 -56.41
N ALA A 22 39.78 13.59 -56.16
CA ALA A 22 38.76 13.88 -55.14
C ALA A 22 39.26 14.27 -53.73
N SER A 23 39.68 15.53 -53.56
CA SER A 23 39.79 16.18 -52.25
C SER A 23 39.41 17.66 -52.34
N SER A 24 38.11 17.95 -52.55
CA SER A 24 37.59 19.32 -52.40
C SER A 24 36.12 19.43 -51.98
N ALA A 25 35.40 18.32 -51.78
CA ALA A 25 33.96 18.37 -51.41
C ALA A 25 33.64 17.93 -49.97
N GLN A 26 34.64 17.58 -49.14
CA GLN A 26 34.42 17.13 -47.76
C GLN A 26 34.81 18.14 -46.66
N ALA A 27 35.40 19.29 -47.01
CA ALA A 27 35.75 20.31 -46.01
C ALA A 27 34.58 21.23 -45.64
N GLU A 28 33.63 21.47 -46.56
CA GLU A 28 32.54 22.44 -46.36
C GLU A 28 31.38 21.88 -45.53
N ASN A 29 31.15 20.56 -45.54
CA ASN A 29 30.05 19.94 -44.81
C ASN A 29 30.37 19.66 -43.33
N SER A 30 31.65 19.60 -42.94
CA SER A 30 32.04 19.42 -41.54
C SER A 30 32.10 20.74 -40.75
N GLN A 31 32.17 21.88 -41.44
CA GLN A 31 32.21 23.21 -40.81
C GLN A 31 30.79 23.73 -40.50
N ALA A 32 29.83 23.53 -41.42
CA ALA A 32 28.43 23.92 -41.23
C ALA A 32 27.70 23.13 -40.13
N GLU A 33 28.05 21.87 -39.91
CA GLU A 33 27.51 21.06 -38.81
C GLU A 33 28.09 21.47 -37.44
N SER A 34 29.33 21.99 -37.42
CA SER A 34 29.98 22.48 -36.20
C SER A 34 29.55 23.89 -35.79
N ASP A 35 29.23 24.76 -36.75
CA ASP A 35 28.74 26.12 -36.49
C ASP A 35 27.26 26.12 -36.09
N SER A 36 26.42 25.27 -36.71
CA SER A 36 25.01 25.14 -36.28
C SER A 36 24.84 24.45 -34.92
N ALA A 37 25.80 23.62 -34.50
CA ALA A 37 25.83 23.02 -33.17
C ALA A 37 26.35 24.01 -32.10
N LYS A 38 27.33 24.87 -32.45
CA LYS A 38 27.78 25.97 -31.59
C LYS A 38 26.70 27.05 -31.42
N GLU A 39 26.07 27.48 -32.50
CA GLU A 39 24.99 28.47 -32.46
C GLU A 39 23.77 27.96 -31.65
N LYS A 40 23.43 26.67 -31.76
CA LYS A 40 22.38 26.05 -30.91
C LYS A 40 22.80 25.90 -29.44
N ALA A 41 24.10 25.81 -29.14
CA ALA A 41 24.60 25.77 -27.77
C ALA A 41 24.64 27.17 -27.14
N ASP A 42 25.07 28.18 -27.89
CA ASP A 42 25.15 29.58 -27.47
C ASP A 42 23.75 30.20 -27.29
N ILE A 43 22.80 29.91 -28.19
CA ILE A 43 21.40 30.33 -28.01
C ILE A 43 20.77 29.67 -26.77
N LYS A 44 21.14 28.43 -26.45
CA LYS A 44 20.60 27.71 -25.28
C LYS A 44 21.23 28.19 -23.97
N SER A 45 22.49 28.63 -23.96
CA SER A 45 23.12 29.25 -22.79
C SER A 45 22.55 30.63 -22.52
N ASP A 46 22.34 31.45 -23.55
CA ASP A 46 21.81 32.81 -23.40
C ASP A 46 20.35 32.81 -22.92
N PHE A 47 19.55 31.84 -23.37
CA PHE A 47 18.19 31.65 -22.87
C PHE A 47 18.16 31.13 -21.42
N ALA A 48 19.14 30.30 -21.04
CA ALA A 48 19.26 29.82 -19.66
C ALA A 48 19.71 30.94 -18.71
N GLU A 49 20.65 31.79 -19.12
CA GLU A 49 21.12 32.94 -18.33
C GLU A 49 20.03 34.00 -18.13
N SER A 50 19.27 34.33 -19.19
CA SER A 50 18.14 35.27 -19.07
C SER A 50 17.01 34.72 -18.20
N SER A 51 16.80 33.39 -18.18
CA SER A 51 15.77 32.77 -17.33
C SER A 51 16.04 32.90 -15.83
N LEU A 52 17.32 33.05 -15.46
CA LEU A 52 17.83 33.20 -14.10
C LEU A 52 17.87 34.65 -13.61
N VAL A 53 17.59 35.62 -14.48
CA VAL A 53 17.56 37.04 -14.12
C VAL A 53 16.12 37.51 -13.97
N VAL A 54 15.81 38.17 -12.86
CA VAL A 54 14.49 38.75 -12.58
C VAL A 54 14.67 40.14 -12.00
N GLU A 55 14.07 41.15 -12.64
CA GLU A 55 14.13 42.56 -12.21
C GLU A 55 15.57 43.05 -11.93
N GLY A 56 16.54 42.59 -12.72
CA GLY A 56 17.96 42.92 -12.58
C GLY A 56 18.74 42.10 -11.56
N PHE A 57 18.09 41.22 -10.79
CA PHE A 57 18.76 40.27 -9.89
C PHE A 57 19.05 38.95 -10.61
N ARG A 58 20.31 38.50 -10.56
CA ARG A 58 20.71 37.18 -11.06
C ARG A 58 20.66 36.16 -9.94
N PHE A 59 19.87 35.11 -10.12
CA PHE A 59 19.73 34.00 -9.17
C PHE A 59 20.65 32.85 -9.53
N LEU A 60 21.13 32.14 -8.50
CA LEU A 60 22.00 30.97 -8.68
C LEU A 60 21.22 29.75 -9.19
N THR A 61 19.95 29.64 -8.82
CA THR A 61 19.10 28.50 -9.17
C THR A 61 17.85 28.97 -9.92
N THR A 62 17.35 28.11 -10.80
CA THR A 62 16.08 28.35 -11.50
C THR A 62 14.91 28.41 -10.52
N ALA A 63 14.93 27.60 -9.46
CA ALA A 63 13.91 27.60 -8.42
C ALA A 63 13.82 28.96 -7.69
N ASP A 64 14.97 29.58 -7.39
CA ASP A 64 14.97 30.91 -6.74
C ASP A 64 14.57 32.02 -7.71
N ALA A 65 14.94 31.90 -9.01
CA ALA A 65 14.44 32.79 -10.04
C ALA A 65 12.91 32.68 -10.22
N GLU A 66 12.35 31.48 -10.17
CA GLU A 66 10.90 31.27 -10.21
C GLU A 66 10.19 31.88 -9.00
N LYS A 67 10.73 31.70 -7.79
CA LYS A 67 10.22 32.39 -6.60
C LYS A 67 10.24 33.91 -6.77
N ALA A 68 11.29 34.45 -7.37
CA ALA A 68 11.41 35.88 -7.63
C ALA A 68 10.38 36.37 -8.66
N LYS A 69 10.08 35.57 -9.69
CA LYS A 69 8.99 35.86 -10.65
C LYS A 69 7.63 35.85 -9.96
N LEU A 70 7.39 34.92 -9.04
CA LEU A 70 6.16 34.88 -8.24
C LEU A 70 6.07 36.10 -7.31
N ASP A 71 7.16 36.46 -6.64
CA ASP A 71 7.20 37.66 -5.80
C ASP A 71 6.95 38.92 -6.64
N LEU A 72 7.53 39.04 -7.83
CA LEU A 72 7.26 40.12 -8.77
C LEU A 72 5.78 40.19 -9.17
N ALA A 73 5.15 39.04 -9.45
CA ALA A 73 3.73 38.98 -9.77
C ALA A 73 2.85 39.45 -8.59
N LYS A 74 3.17 39.02 -7.36
CA LYS A 74 2.50 39.49 -6.13
C LYS A 74 2.70 40.99 -5.95
N ILE A 75 3.92 41.50 -6.14
CA ILE A 75 4.23 42.94 -6.05
C ILE A 75 3.39 43.71 -7.06
N ASN A 76 3.32 43.26 -8.31
CA ASN A 76 2.54 43.91 -9.35
C ASN A 76 1.04 43.94 -9.01
N TYR A 77 0.52 42.85 -8.45
CA TYR A 77 -0.86 42.80 -7.96
C TYR A 77 -1.08 43.80 -6.82
N LEU A 78 -0.18 43.84 -5.83
CA LEU A 78 -0.26 44.79 -4.73
C LEU A 78 -0.14 46.23 -5.22
N LYS A 79 0.84 46.57 -6.06
CA LYS A 79 1.04 47.90 -6.64
C LYS A 79 -0.20 48.39 -7.38
N LYS A 80 -0.91 47.52 -8.11
CA LYS A 80 -2.18 47.86 -8.79
C LYS A 80 -3.31 48.19 -7.79
N ASN A 81 -3.41 47.44 -6.71
CA ASN A 81 -4.47 47.64 -5.70
C ASN A 81 -4.13 48.74 -4.67
N LEU A 82 -2.87 49.15 -4.56
CA LEU A 82 -2.37 50.11 -3.56
C LEU A 82 -2.18 51.53 -4.12
N GLY A 83 -2.55 51.81 -5.38
CA GLY A 83 -2.18 53.02 -6.11
C GLY A 83 -2.46 54.37 -5.42
N TYR A 84 -3.45 54.43 -4.53
CA TYR A 84 -3.79 55.62 -3.73
C TYR A 84 -3.89 55.33 -2.22
N ALA A 85 -3.21 54.28 -1.75
CA ALA A 85 -3.30 53.86 -0.35
C ALA A 85 -2.78 54.96 0.60
N THR A 86 -3.54 55.23 1.67
CA THR A 86 -3.11 56.11 2.77
C THR A 86 -1.91 55.52 3.50
N SER A 87 -1.14 56.35 4.22
CA SER A 87 0.03 55.89 4.99
C SER A 87 -0.34 54.75 5.96
N THR A 88 -1.50 54.82 6.60
CA THR A 88 -2.04 53.75 7.46
C THR A 88 -2.32 52.43 6.72
N ALA A 89 -2.83 52.49 5.48
CA ALA A 89 -3.08 51.28 4.70
C ALA A 89 -1.76 50.63 4.22
N LEU A 90 -0.76 51.45 3.89
CA LEU A 90 0.57 50.97 3.54
C LEU A 90 1.28 50.32 4.74
N ASP A 91 1.10 50.87 5.94
CA ASP A 91 1.64 50.32 7.19
C ASP A 91 1.04 48.94 7.48
N ALA A 92 -0.29 48.81 7.38
CA ALA A 92 -0.97 47.53 7.55
C ALA A 92 -0.51 46.47 6.54
N VAL A 93 -0.24 46.87 5.29
CA VAL A 93 0.27 45.96 4.25
C VAL A 93 1.70 45.55 4.55
N TYR A 94 2.55 46.48 4.98
CA TYR A 94 3.93 46.22 5.35
C TYR A 94 4.03 45.24 6.51
N GLU A 95 3.34 45.51 7.62
CA GLU A 95 3.36 44.67 8.82
C GLU A 95 2.82 43.26 8.51
N LYS A 96 1.69 43.16 7.79
CA LYS A 96 1.15 41.86 7.37
C LYS A 96 2.08 41.10 6.42
N ALA A 97 2.80 41.80 5.55
CA ALA A 97 3.72 41.15 4.63
C ALA A 97 4.96 40.60 5.34
N ILE A 98 5.43 41.27 6.41
CA ILE A 98 6.52 40.78 7.26
C ILE A 98 6.05 39.62 8.14
N GLU A 99 4.93 39.77 8.83
CA GLU A 99 4.38 38.75 9.74
C GLU A 99 4.17 37.41 9.02
N ASN A 100 3.61 37.45 7.82
CA ASN A 100 3.32 36.26 7.03
C ASN A 100 4.47 35.84 6.11
N GLN A 101 5.62 36.54 6.14
CA GLN A 101 6.76 36.31 5.24
C GLN A 101 6.34 36.11 3.77
N ILE A 102 5.49 37.00 3.26
CA ILE A 102 4.88 36.87 1.91
C ILE A 102 5.95 36.84 0.81
N PHE A 103 7.08 37.48 1.09
CA PHE A 103 8.22 37.64 0.21
C PHE A 103 9.45 36.93 0.77
N SER A 104 10.13 36.17 -0.07
CA SER A 104 11.33 35.40 0.33
C SER A 104 12.55 35.69 -0.52
N THR A 105 12.41 36.56 -1.52
CA THR A 105 13.47 36.89 -2.48
C THR A 105 13.92 38.35 -2.36
N PRO A 106 15.13 38.69 -2.84
CA PRO A 106 15.62 40.07 -2.87
C PRO A 106 14.67 41.05 -3.60
N VAL A 107 13.99 40.61 -4.66
CA VAL A 107 12.98 41.40 -5.39
C VAL A 107 11.82 41.78 -4.45
N GLY A 108 11.35 40.81 -3.67
CA GLY A 108 10.34 41.02 -2.64
C GLY A 108 10.79 41.97 -1.52
N TRP A 109 12.02 41.80 -1.04
CA TRP A 109 12.58 42.65 0.01
C TRP A 109 12.80 44.09 -0.44
N GLN A 110 13.17 44.31 -1.71
CA GLN A 110 13.25 45.65 -2.29
C GLN A 110 11.89 46.34 -2.20
N PHE A 111 10.79 45.66 -2.54
CA PHE A 111 9.44 46.24 -2.43
C PHE A 111 9.05 46.57 -0.98
N LEU A 112 9.36 45.68 -0.03
CA LEU A 112 9.14 45.97 1.39
C LEU A 112 9.96 47.18 1.86
N PHE A 113 11.20 47.29 1.38
CA PHE A 113 12.06 48.44 1.66
C PHE A 113 11.50 49.73 1.05
N GLU A 114 10.98 49.70 -0.19
CA GLU A 114 10.29 50.83 -0.82
C GLU A 114 9.10 51.32 0.02
N ILE A 115 8.25 50.39 0.50
CA ILE A 115 7.12 50.75 1.37
C ILE A 115 7.62 51.36 2.68
N ARG A 116 8.60 50.73 3.33
CA ARG A 116 9.19 51.23 4.58
C ARG A 116 9.73 52.65 4.41
N MET A 117 10.46 52.91 3.33
CA MET A 117 10.99 54.24 3.05
C MET A 117 9.89 55.27 2.82
N ARG A 118 8.80 54.88 2.14
CA ARG A 118 7.63 55.76 1.96
C ARG A 118 6.92 56.05 3.29
N LEU A 119 6.79 55.05 4.17
CA LEU A 119 6.23 55.21 5.51
C LEU A 119 7.07 56.15 6.37
N ILE A 120 8.40 55.98 6.37
CA ILE A 120 9.35 56.86 7.08
C ILE A 120 9.32 58.29 6.52
N SER A 121 9.17 58.44 5.20
CA SER A 121 9.10 59.74 4.54
C SER A 121 7.76 60.44 4.78
N SER A 122 6.70 59.68 5.03
CA SER A 122 5.41 60.22 5.44
C SER A 122 5.45 60.74 6.88
N GLU A 123 4.50 61.60 7.26
CA GLU A 123 4.50 62.32 8.53
C GLU A 123 4.24 61.44 9.79
N LEU A 124 4.30 60.10 9.65
CA LEU A 124 4.33 59.13 10.74
C LEU A 124 5.71 59.07 11.42
N LYS A 125 6.27 60.23 11.76
CA LYS A 125 7.55 60.32 12.49
C LYS A 125 7.32 59.87 13.94
N GLY A 126 7.75 58.66 14.28
CA GLY A 126 7.83 58.20 15.68
C GLY A 126 7.47 56.74 15.94
N THR A 127 6.88 56.03 14.97
CA THR A 127 6.57 54.60 15.10
C THR A 127 7.78 53.75 14.72
N ALA A 128 8.18 52.82 15.59
CA ALA A 128 9.22 51.85 15.29
C ALA A 128 8.65 50.77 14.35
N PHE A 129 9.03 50.81 13.06
CA PHE A 129 8.59 49.84 12.05
C PHE A 129 9.33 48.50 12.17
N SER A 130 8.60 47.39 12.03
CA SER A 130 9.18 46.03 12.08
C SER A 130 10.35 45.87 11.11
N PRO A 131 11.48 45.27 11.50
CA PRO A 131 12.61 45.05 10.60
C PRO A 131 12.29 44.01 9.53
N ILE A 132 12.81 44.19 8.31
CA ILE A 132 12.66 43.21 7.22
C ILE A 132 13.57 42.01 7.53
N PRO A 133 13.02 40.80 7.71
CA PRO A 133 13.82 39.61 8.00
C PRO A 133 14.55 39.13 6.73
N VAL A 134 15.85 38.90 6.85
CA VAL A 134 16.65 38.25 5.80
C VAL A 134 16.67 36.76 6.10
N THR A 135 15.92 35.99 5.32
CA THR A 135 15.81 34.53 5.50
C THR A 135 16.88 33.75 4.74
N MET A 136 17.62 34.40 3.84
CA MET A 136 18.71 33.77 3.09
C MET A 136 20.03 33.85 3.88
N PRO A 137 20.81 32.75 3.96
CA PRO A 137 22.14 32.80 4.54
C PRO A 137 23.06 33.69 3.69
N LEU A 138 23.76 34.63 4.32
CA LEU A 138 24.65 35.56 3.62
C LEU A 138 26.03 34.94 3.39
N SER A 139 26.43 34.00 4.25
CA SER A 139 27.70 33.27 4.15
C SER A 139 27.50 31.80 3.79
N ARG A 140 28.47 31.23 3.06
CA ARG A 140 28.53 29.79 2.80
C ARG A 140 28.57 28.96 4.08
N ARG A 141 29.16 29.51 5.16
CA ARG A 141 29.19 28.85 6.47
C ARG A 141 27.79 28.78 7.08
N GLU A 142 27.07 29.91 7.11
CA GLU A 142 25.70 29.98 7.60
C GLU A 142 24.76 29.10 6.76
N ALA A 143 24.95 29.06 5.45
CA ALA A 143 24.16 28.19 4.56
C ALA A 143 24.32 26.71 4.90
N LYS A 144 25.55 26.28 5.22
CA LYS A 144 25.82 24.91 5.67
C LYS A 144 25.19 24.64 7.04
N GLU A 145 25.39 25.55 8.00
CA GLU A 145 24.82 25.41 9.35
C GLU A 145 23.29 25.34 9.32
N GLN A 146 22.62 26.16 8.50
CA GLN A 146 21.17 26.10 8.30
C GLN A 146 20.74 24.78 7.64
N ALA A 147 21.43 24.32 6.60
CA ALA A 147 21.14 23.04 5.96
C ALA A 147 21.29 21.85 6.91
N GLU A 148 22.32 21.86 7.77
CA GLU A 148 22.53 20.85 8.81
C GLU A 148 21.41 20.88 9.87
N GLN A 149 20.99 22.07 10.32
CA GLN A 149 19.88 22.22 11.26
C GLN A 149 18.55 21.73 10.67
N GLU A 150 18.27 22.04 9.40
CA GLU A 150 17.08 21.52 8.72
C GLU A 150 17.11 19.99 8.59
N LEU A 151 18.27 19.42 8.28
CA LEU A 151 18.44 17.98 8.19
C LEU A 151 18.22 17.32 9.56
N GLN A 152 18.77 17.89 10.64
CA GLN A 152 18.54 17.39 12.01
C GLN A 152 17.06 17.45 12.39
N LYS A 153 16.37 18.56 12.11
CA LYS A 153 14.91 18.69 12.35
C LYS A 153 14.08 17.70 11.55
N LYS A 154 14.45 17.43 10.29
CA LYS A 154 13.78 16.40 9.46
C LYS A 154 13.96 15.00 10.06
N ASN A 155 15.19 14.63 10.39
CA ASN A 155 15.49 13.35 11.02
C ASN A 155 14.77 13.18 12.37
N GLU A 156 14.66 14.23 13.18
CA GLU A 156 13.94 14.18 14.45
C GLU A 156 12.44 13.99 14.28
N LYS A 157 11.84 14.68 13.29
CA LYS A 157 10.42 14.49 12.94
C LYS A 157 10.14 13.09 12.43
N GLU A 158 10.99 12.55 11.57
CA GLU A 158 10.90 11.16 11.08
C GLU A 158 11.03 10.16 12.23
N ARG A 159 12.02 10.33 13.11
CA ARG A 159 12.18 9.49 14.31
C ARG A 159 10.96 9.53 15.24
N THR A 160 10.33 10.69 15.38
CA THR A 160 9.14 10.87 16.23
C THR A 160 7.90 10.24 15.58
N GLN A 161 7.77 10.37 14.26
CA GLN A 161 6.69 9.76 13.47
C GLN A 161 6.78 8.22 13.47
N GLU A 162 7.98 7.66 13.33
CA GLU A 162 8.22 6.22 13.43
C GLU A 162 7.95 5.65 14.83
N ARG A 163 8.29 6.41 15.89
CA ARG A 163 7.95 6.03 17.27
C ARG A 163 6.44 6.02 17.50
N GLY A 164 5.71 6.99 16.94
CA GLY A 164 4.26 7.08 17.02
C GLY A 164 3.51 5.98 16.25
N SER A 165 4.07 5.49 15.13
CA SER A 165 3.47 4.41 14.34
C SER A 165 3.75 3.01 14.90
N ARG A 166 4.97 2.75 15.40
CA ARG A 166 5.33 1.47 16.07
C ARG A 166 4.50 1.21 17.33
N GLY A 167 4.21 2.23 18.13
CA GLY A 167 3.34 2.10 19.31
C GLY A 167 1.87 1.79 19.01
N LYS A 168 1.39 2.13 17.80
CA LYS A 168 0.02 1.81 17.34
C LYS A 168 -0.06 0.39 16.75
N LEU A 169 0.95 -0.05 16.00
CA LEU A 169 1.00 -1.44 15.51
C LEU A 169 1.15 -2.47 16.63
N SER A 170 1.98 -2.18 17.64
CA SER A 170 2.18 -3.06 18.81
C SER A 170 0.88 -3.35 19.58
N ARG A 171 0.04 -2.32 19.80
CA ARG A 171 -1.28 -2.50 20.44
C ARG A 171 -2.25 -3.32 19.60
N LYS A 172 -2.21 -3.18 18.28
CA LYS A 172 -3.06 -3.96 17.35
C LYS A 172 -2.59 -5.43 17.26
N ALA A 173 -1.27 -5.66 17.27
CA ALA A 173 -0.67 -6.99 17.28
C ALA A 173 -0.97 -7.74 18.59
N GLY A 174 -0.87 -7.08 19.75
CA GLY A 174 -1.24 -7.68 21.04
C GLY A 174 -2.69 -8.15 21.08
N ARG A 175 -3.61 -7.39 20.49
CA ARG A 175 -5.03 -7.76 20.40
C ARG A 175 -5.24 -8.98 19.49
N MET A 176 -4.56 -9.07 18.35
CA MET A 176 -4.64 -10.23 17.46
C MET A 176 -4.07 -11.50 18.10
N ILE A 177 -2.96 -11.38 18.85
CA ILE A 177 -2.37 -12.49 19.59
C ILE A 177 -3.35 -12.98 20.67
N GLN A 178 -3.97 -12.08 21.42
CA GLN A 178 -5.00 -12.43 22.40
C GLN A 178 -6.20 -13.15 21.76
N PHE A 179 -6.68 -12.69 20.60
CA PHE A 179 -7.73 -13.40 19.87
C PHE A 179 -7.30 -14.80 19.41
N SER A 180 -6.06 -14.94 18.92
CA SER A 180 -5.55 -16.26 18.51
C SER A 180 -5.38 -17.24 19.67
N LEU A 181 -4.97 -16.76 20.86
CA LEU A 181 -4.90 -17.56 22.08
C LEU A 181 -6.28 -17.93 22.61
N ALA A 182 -7.22 -16.97 22.61
CA ALA A 182 -8.60 -17.20 23.06
C ALA A 182 -9.31 -18.24 22.17
N LEU A 183 -9.13 -18.15 20.85
CA LEU A 183 -9.65 -19.14 19.89
C LEU A 183 -9.08 -20.54 20.16
N ASN A 184 -7.78 -20.63 20.43
CA ASN A 184 -7.11 -21.90 20.74
C ASN A 184 -7.61 -22.49 22.08
N LEU A 185 -7.83 -21.65 23.09
CA LEU A 185 -8.39 -22.06 24.37
C LEU A 185 -9.82 -22.62 24.23
N VAL A 186 -10.66 -21.99 23.41
CA VAL A 186 -12.01 -22.48 23.08
C VAL A 186 -11.95 -23.83 22.37
N LEU A 187 -11.00 -24.02 21.46
CA LEU A 187 -10.81 -25.29 20.76
C LEU A 187 -10.45 -26.42 21.74
N VAL A 188 -9.54 -26.17 22.69
CA VAL A 188 -9.18 -27.13 23.74
C VAL A 188 -10.39 -27.45 24.63
N PHE A 189 -11.20 -26.45 24.97
CA PHE A 189 -12.41 -26.65 25.78
C PHE A 189 -13.43 -27.56 25.08
N LEU A 190 -13.65 -27.41 23.77
CA LEU A 190 -14.53 -28.30 23.00
C LEU A 190 -14.06 -29.75 23.00
N VAL A 191 -12.75 -29.97 22.83
CA VAL A 191 -12.15 -31.31 22.90
C VAL A 191 -12.29 -31.90 24.30
N ALA A 192 -12.06 -31.10 25.34
CA ALA A 192 -12.24 -31.52 26.73
C ALA A 192 -13.71 -31.85 27.04
N ALA A 193 -14.67 -31.05 26.58
CA ALA A 193 -16.10 -31.31 26.74
C ALA A 193 -16.53 -32.62 26.07
N MET A 194 -16.01 -32.89 24.86
CA MET A 194 -16.21 -34.18 24.18
C MET A 194 -15.64 -35.34 25.01
N PHE A 195 -14.45 -35.18 25.58
CA PHE A 195 -13.83 -36.18 26.44
C PHE A 195 -14.61 -36.40 27.74
N VAL A 196 -15.16 -35.35 28.36
CA VAL A 196 -15.99 -35.44 29.57
C VAL A 196 -17.29 -36.20 29.29
N ILE A 197 -17.97 -35.91 28.17
CA ILE A 197 -19.18 -36.65 27.76
C ILE A 197 -18.84 -38.12 27.52
N LEU A 198 -17.73 -38.41 26.83
CA LEU A 198 -17.27 -39.79 26.58
C LEU A 198 -16.88 -40.53 27.86
N ASN A 199 -16.24 -39.84 28.80
CA ASN A 199 -15.82 -40.41 30.08
C ASN A 199 -17.04 -40.69 30.99
N PHE A 200 -18.00 -39.78 31.03
CA PHE A 200 -19.24 -39.94 31.80
C PHE A 200 -20.22 -40.92 31.14
N SER A 201 -20.13 -41.13 29.81
CA SER A 201 -20.98 -42.09 29.08
C SER A 201 -20.46 -43.52 29.06
N GLN A 202 -19.44 -43.87 29.87
CA GLN A 202 -19.11 -45.27 30.13
C GLN A 202 -20.26 -45.91 30.92
N THR A 203 -21.38 -46.23 30.25
CA THR A 203 -22.21 -47.45 30.38
C THR A 203 -23.66 -47.31 29.90
N ASP A 204 -24.18 -46.14 29.50
CA ASP A 204 -25.65 -46.00 29.39
C ASP A 204 -26.30 -46.28 28.02
N ASN A 205 -25.54 -46.40 26.93
CA ASN A 205 -26.15 -46.68 25.61
C ASN A 205 -25.93 -48.12 25.09
N ILE A 206 -25.15 -48.97 25.76
CA ILE A 206 -24.89 -50.34 25.26
C ILE A 206 -25.29 -51.42 26.27
N VAL A 207 -25.14 -51.18 27.57
CA VAL A 207 -25.42 -52.20 28.60
C VAL A 207 -26.93 -52.34 28.84
N ASN A 208 -27.68 -51.24 28.83
CA ASN A 208 -29.13 -51.25 28.95
C ASN A 208 -29.81 -51.79 27.68
N TYR A 209 -29.29 -51.45 26.49
CA TYR A 209 -29.78 -51.99 25.22
C TYR A 209 -29.57 -53.50 25.13
N LYS A 210 -28.41 -54.00 25.56
CA LYS A 210 -28.16 -55.44 25.64
C LYS A 210 -29.14 -56.14 26.60
N ARG A 211 -29.36 -55.60 27.81
CA ARG A 211 -30.30 -56.17 28.78
C ARG A 211 -31.76 -56.15 28.31
N ASN A 212 -32.23 -55.04 27.73
CA ASN A 212 -33.60 -54.90 27.25
C ASN A 212 -33.89 -55.87 26.08
N ILE A 213 -32.96 -55.95 25.13
CA ILE A 213 -33.06 -56.88 24.00
C ILE A 213 -33.04 -58.34 24.48
N THR A 214 -32.13 -58.71 25.39
CA THR A 214 -32.07 -60.08 25.94
C THR A 214 -33.32 -60.44 26.74
N ASN A 215 -33.86 -59.54 27.56
CA ASN A 215 -35.12 -59.77 28.30
C ASN A 215 -36.31 -59.99 27.36
N ARG A 216 -36.38 -59.23 26.25
CA ARG A 216 -37.42 -59.41 25.23
C ARG A 216 -37.31 -60.76 24.52
N PHE A 217 -36.10 -61.26 24.30
CA PHE A 217 -35.90 -62.61 23.75
C PHE A 217 -36.27 -63.71 24.75
N ALA A 218 -35.85 -63.59 26.01
CA ALA A 218 -36.21 -64.54 27.07
C ALA A 218 -37.72 -64.63 27.28
N GLU A 219 -38.41 -63.48 27.30
CA GLU A 219 -39.87 -63.43 27.42
C GLU A 219 -40.58 -64.01 26.18
N ARG A 220 -40.04 -63.78 24.98
CA ARG A 220 -40.62 -64.31 23.74
C ARG A 220 -40.45 -65.84 23.65
N GLU A 221 -39.33 -66.36 24.13
CA GLU A 221 -39.07 -67.80 24.21
C GLU A 221 -39.98 -68.49 25.23
N GLU A 222 -40.22 -67.86 26.38
CA GLU A 222 -41.17 -68.35 27.38
C GLU A 222 -42.61 -68.40 26.84
N ARG A 223 -43.06 -67.32 26.16
CA ARG A 223 -44.38 -67.27 25.51
C ARG A 223 -44.54 -68.31 24.39
N LEU A 224 -43.48 -68.59 23.62
CA LEU A 224 -43.51 -69.63 22.58
C LEU A 224 -43.59 -71.02 23.20
N LYS A 225 -42.81 -71.28 24.24
CA LYS A 225 -42.79 -72.56 24.95
C LYS A 225 -44.13 -72.85 25.63
N GLU A 226 -44.77 -71.83 26.23
CA GLU A 226 -46.10 -71.96 26.82
C GLU A 226 -47.16 -72.25 25.74
N ARG A 227 -47.08 -71.57 24.58
CA ARG A 227 -47.97 -71.84 23.44
C ARG A 227 -47.76 -73.22 22.83
N GLU A 228 -46.52 -73.67 22.67
CA GLU A 228 -46.21 -75.02 22.19
C GLU A 228 -46.67 -76.09 23.18
N ALA A 229 -46.53 -75.86 24.50
CA ALA A 229 -47.05 -76.77 25.52
C ALA A 229 -48.59 -76.82 25.48
N ALA A 230 -49.25 -75.67 25.37
CA ALA A 230 -50.71 -75.61 25.24
C ALA A 230 -51.22 -76.23 23.93
N ILE A 231 -50.50 -76.05 22.81
CA ILE A 231 -50.78 -76.71 21.53
C ILE A 231 -50.58 -78.21 21.68
N ARG A 232 -49.49 -78.68 22.28
CA ARG A 232 -49.22 -80.12 22.51
C ARG A 232 -50.26 -80.78 23.41
N GLU A 233 -50.78 -80.07 24.41
CA GLU A 233 -51.90 -80.58 25.22
C GLU A 233 -53.20 -80.64 24.42
N LYS A 234 -53.47 -79.63 23.59
CA LYS A 234 -54.62 -79.63 22.68
C LYS A 234 -54.50 -80.70 21.60
N GLU A 235 -53.31 -80.92 21.03
CA GLU A 235 -52.99 -82.02 20.12
C GLU A 235 -53.12 -83.37 20.81
N ARG A 236 -52.70 -83.52 22.07
CA ARG A 236 -52.89 -84.77 22.82
C ARG A 236 -54.36 -85.04 23.11
N LYS A 237 -55.15 -84.01 23.40
CA LYS A 237 -56.62 -84.11 23.57
C LYS A 237 -57.32 -84.41 22.25
N LEU A 238 -56.93 -83.73 21.16
CA LEU A 238 -57.43 -83.97 19.82
C LEU A 238 -57.00 -85.35 19.28
N HIS A 239 -55.77 -85.81 19.46
CA HIS A 239 -55.34 -87.18 19.11
C HIS A 239 -56.05 -88.24 19.95
N LEU A 240 -56.45 -87.95 21.19
CA LEU A 240 -57.30 -88.85 21.97
C LEU A 240 -58.74 -88.86 21.44
N SER A 241 -59.25 -87.71 20.99
CA SER A 241 -60.61 -87.59 20.43
C SER A 241 -60.72 -88.01 18.96
N ASP A 242 -59.67 -87.87 18.15
CA ASP A 242 -59.60 -88.19 16.71
C ASP A 242 -59.25 -89.67 16.48
N LYS A 243 -58.50 -90.29 17.41
CA LYS A 243 -58.43 -91.76 17.52
C LYS A 243 -59.75 -92.36 18.08
N GLY A 244 -60.62 -91.50 18.62
CA GLY A 244 -61.84 -91.85 19.34
C GLY A 244 -63.11 -91.73 18.51
N ASP A 245 -63.23 -90.74 17.61
CA ASP A 245 -64.48 -90.45 16.90
C ASP A 245 -64.25 -89.80 15.51
N SER A 246 -64.80 -90.47 14.50
CA SER A 246 -65.01 -90.06 13.09
C SER A 246 -63.99 -90.51 12.04
N GLU A 247 -64.17 -91.76 11.60
CA GLU A 247 -64.50 -91.91 10.17
C GLU A 247 -65.73 -91.04 9.83
N ASN A 248 -65.67 -90.39 8.67
CA ASN A 248 -66.78 -89.83 7.89
C ASN A 248 -67.12 -88.33 8.08
N ALA A 249 -66.54 -87.48 7.21
CA ALA A 249 -67.25 -86.67 6.21
C ALA A 249 -66.35 -85.51 5.73
N THR A 250 -65.66 -85.68 4.59
CA THR A 250 -65.91 -84.95 3.32
C THR A 250 -65.75 -83.43 3.31
N SER A 251 -64.91 -82.99 2.36
CA SER A 251 -64.85 -81.66 1.73
C SER A 251 -64.23 -80.55 2.59
N GLY A 252 -63.14 -79.88 2.21
CA GLY A 252 -62.71 -79.50 0.87
C GLY A 252 -62.85 -77.99 0.73
N LEU A 253 -61.83 -77.35 0.15
CA LEU A 253 -61.75 -75.95 -0.27
C LEU A 253 -61.63 -74.89 0.84
N ALA A 254 -61.00 -73.73 0.64
CA ALA A 254 -59.91 -73.25 -0.22
C ALA A 254 -59.89 -71.73 -0.01
N THR A 255 -58.69 -71.14 0.07
CA THR A 255 -58.34 -69.85 -0.58
C THR A 255 -59.07 -68.57 -0.11
N PRO A 256 -58.66 -67.38 -0.57
CA PRO A 256 -57.31 -66.83 -0.47
C PRO A 256 -57.30 -65.34 -0.06
N ASP A 257 -56.10 -64.92 0.32
CA ASP A 257 -55.41 -63.66 -0.01
C ASP A 257 -56.14 -62.67 -0.96
N GLU A 258 -56.24 -61.42 -0.53
CA GLU A 258 -56.35 -60.28 -1.45
C GLU A 258 -55.47 -59.12 -0.97
N SER A 259 -54.58 -58.75 -1.89
CA SER A 259 -53.64 -57.64 -1.92
C SER A 259 -54.32 -56.29 -2.16
N GLU A 260 -53.73 -55.20 -1.68
CA GLU A 260 -53.56 -53.95 -2.45
C GLU A 260 -52.50 -53.07 -1.73
N SER A 261 -51.31 -52.90 -2.32
CA SER A 261 -50.90 -51.92 -3.34
C SER A 261 -50.68 -50.50 -2.78
N ALA A 262 -49.42 -50.08 -2.81
CA ALA A 262 -49.01 -48.71 -2.56
C ALA A 262 -47.83 -48.37 -3.46
N VAL A 263 -47.73 -47.07 -3.73
CA VAL A 263 -46.53 -46.27 -4.02
C VAL A 263 -46.58 -45.58 -5.39
N ASN A 264 -47.03 -44.33 -5.32
CA ASN A 264 -46.73 -43.29 -6.28
C ASN A 264 -45.41 -42.62 -5.87
N GLY A 265 -44.48 -42.49 -6.82
CA GLY A 265 -43.20 -41.81 -6.62
C GLY A 265 -42.90 -40.91 -7.80
N ARG A 266 -42.74 -39.60 -7.55
CA ARG A 266 -41.87 -38.71 -8.32
C ARG A 266 -41.81 -37.32 -7.70
N GLY A 267 -40.59 -36.86 -7.45
CA GLY A 267 -40.28 -35.47 -7.20
C GLY A 267 -38.80 -35.25 -7.50
N LYS A 268 -38.50 -34.82 -8.72
CA LYS A 268 -37.39 -33.91 -8.97
C LYS A 268 -37.99 -32.50 -8.97
#